data_AF-A0A1H6K8W9-F1
#
_entry.id   AF-A0A1H6K8W9-F1
#
_cell.length_a   1.000
_cell.length_b   1.000
_cell.length_c   1.000
_cell.angle_alpha   90.00
_cell.angle_beta   90.00
_cell.angle_gamma   90.00
#
_symmetry.space_group_name_H-M   'P 1'
#
loop_
_entity.id
_entity.type
_entity.pdbx_description
1 polymer ?
#
loop_
_entity_poly.entity_id
_entity_poly.type
_entity_poly.pdbx_seq_one_letter_code
_entity_poly.pdbx_strand_id
1 'polypeptide(L)'
;MALIELFLAFLKIGAFTFGGGYAMIAMIQAEAERHGWLTQEELVDFVALSESTPGPLAVNMATFVGIRTGGILGAIIATLGIVLPSFIIILIIAKCFEKYKKSKAVGGIMSGLKPAVVGMIGAAFISVARTVFFLSGISVSAFSSAGFWIFLGLFAVTTVLAFKKVHPIKIIILSAVIGVGAGYGLGL
;
A
#
# COMPACT_ATOMS: atom_id res chain seq x y z
N MET A 1 -0.77 -17.19 27.31
CA MET A 1 -2.10 -16.77 26.83
C MET A 1 -2.00 -15.71 25.74
N ALA A 2 -1.36 -14.56 26.02
CA ALA A 2 -1.30 -13.41 25.09
C ALA A 2 -0.78 -13.71 23.67
N LEU A 3 0.25 -14.56 23.49
CA LEU A 3 0.84 -14.81 22.16
C LEU A 3 -0.06 -15.61 21.21
N ILE A 4 -0.85 -16.55 21.73
CA ILE A 4 -1.77 -17.34 20.90
C ILE A 4 -2.95 -16.47 20.46
N GLU A 5 -3.48 -15.65 21.38
CA GLU A 5 -4.52 -14.67 21.07
C GLU A 5 -4.03 -13.67 20.01
N LEU A 6 -2.81 -13.16 20.18
CA LEU A 6 -2.15 -12.28 19.21
C LEU A 6 -2.01 -12.96 17.84
N PHE A 7 -1.54 -14.21 17.80
CA PHE A 7 -1.45 -14.98 16.56
C PHE A 7 -2.81 -15.11 15.87
N LEU A 8 -3.84 -15.54 16.61
CA LEU A 8 -5.17 -15.78 16.04
C LEU A 8 -5.84 -14.50 15.58
N ALA A 9 -5.67 -13.40 16.31
CA ALA A 9 -6.17 -12.08 15.90
C ALA A 9 -5.51 -11.63 14.60
N PHE A 10 -4.18 -11.67 14.52
CA PHE A 10 -3.45 -11.28 13.31
C PHE A 10 -3.66 -12.25 12.15
N LEU A 11 -3.88 -13.54 12.41
CA LEU A 11 -4.29 -14.54 11.41
C LEU A 11 -5.67 -14.21 10.83
N LYS A 12 -6.64 -13.85 11.68
CA LYS A 12 -7.97 -13.41 11.25
C LYS A 12 -7.87 -12.11 10.43
N ILE A 13 -7.11 -11.13 10.90
CA ILE A 13 -6.89 -9.88 10.17
C ILE A 13 -6.27 -10.18 8.79
N GLY A 14 -5.22 -11.00 8.73
CA GLY A 14 -4.56 -11.39 7.48
C GLY A 14 -5.46 -12.19 6.52
N ALA A 15 -6.43 -12.95 7.04
CA ALA A 15 -7.37 -13.72 6.24
C ALA A 15 -8.58 -12.92 5.73
N PHE A 16 -9.03 -11.90 6.49
CA PHE A 16 -10.31 -11.22 6.25
C PHE A 16 -10.20 -9.72 5.98
N THR A 17 -9.00 -9.16 5.83
CA THR A 17 -8.84 -7.76 5.42
C THR A 17 -9.17 -7.61 3.93
N PHE A 18 -10.34 -7.04 3.63
CA PHE A 18 -10.73 -6.61 2.29
C PHE A 18 -10.87 -5.08 2.29
N GLY A 19 -10.17 -4.38 1.38
CA GLY A 19 -10.24 -2.91 1.29
C GLY A 19 -8.94 -2.15 1.54
N GLY A 20 -7.78 -2.82 1.59
CA GLY A 20 -6.46 -2.17 1.68
C GLY A 20 -6.02 -1.82 3.10
N GLY A 21 -5.01 -0.95 3.23
CA GLY A 21 -4.37 -0.62 4.51
C GLY A 21 -5.31 -0.02 5.56
N TYR A 22 -6.26 0.82 5.15
CA TYR A 22 -7.19 1.47 6.08
C TYR A 22 -8.21 0.51 6.70
N ALA A 23 -8.71 -0.46 5.92
CA ALA A 23 -9.57 -1.52 6.45
C ALA A 23 -8.83 -2.35 7.51
N MET A 24 -7.53 -2.54 7.32
CA MET A 24 -6.69 -3.24 8.28
C MET A 24 -6.51 -2.47 9.59
N ILE A 25 -6.26 -1.16 9.52
CA ILE A 25 -6.12 -0.32 10.73
C ILE A 25 -7.38 -0.44 11.58
N ALA A 26 -8.57 -0.38 10.98
CA ALA A 26 -9.83 -0.54 11.71
C ALA A 26 -9.96 -1.92 12.37
N MET A 27 -9.53 -3.00 11.71
CA MET A 27 -9.54 -4.34 12.31
C MET A 27 -8.51 -4.50 13.44
N ILE A 28 -7.32 -3.91 13.28
CA ILE A 28 -6.28 -3.89 14.32
C ILE A 28 -6.77 -3.10 15.53
N GLN A 29 -7.37 -1.92 15.32
CA GLN A 29 -7.97 -1.12 16.38
C GLN A 29 -9.01 -1.90 17.15
N ALA A 30 -9.93 -2.57 16.46
CA ALA A 30 -10.99 -3.36 17.11
C ALA A 30 -10.43 -4.51 17.97
N GLU A 31 -9.40 -5.24 17.50
CA GLU A 31 -8.75 -6.27 18.32
C GLU A 31 -7.91 -5.67 19.46
N ALA A 32 -7.26 -4.51 19.22
CA ALA A 32 -6.49 -3.82 20.24
C ALA A 32 -7.38 -3.29 21.38
N GLU A 33 -8.54 -2.72 21.08
CA GLU A 33 -9.53 -2.29 22.08
C GLU A 33 -10.11 -3.49 22.84
N ARG A 34 -10.43 -4.57 22.12
CA ARG A 34 -10.99 -5.80 22.71
C ARG A 34 -10.05 -6.47 23.70
N HIS A 35 -8.75 -6.47 23.42
CA HIS A 35 -7.73 -7.12 24.25
C HIS A 35 -6.92 -6.14 25.12
N GLY A 36 -7.17 -4.84 25.02
CA GLY A 36 -6.42 -3.80 25.73
C GLY A 36 -4.94 -3.74 25.36
N TRP A 37 -4.58 -4.07 24.11
CA TRP A 37 -3.18 -4.14 23.67
C TRP A 37 -2.52 -2.79 23.43
N LEU A 38 -3.31 -1.81 22.99
CA LEU A 38 -2.85 -0.47 22.63
C LEU A 38 -3.87 0.59 23.06
N THR A 39 -3.37 1.77 23.40
CA THR A 39 -4.20 2.97 23.45
C THR A 39 -4.44 3.54 22.06
N GLN A 40 -5.41 4.45 21.93
CA GLN A 40 -5.67 5.15 20.67
C GLN A 40 -4.47 6.01 20.24
N GLU A 41 -3.72 6.56 21.21
CA GLU A 41 -2.51 7.34 20.94
C GLU A 41 -1.39 6.43 20.40
N GLU A 42 -1.16 5.28 21.04
CA GLU A 42 -0.16 4.30 20.58
C GLU A 42 -0.49 3.74 19.19
N LEU A 43 -1.77 3.56 18.87
CA LEU A 43 -2.20 3.13 17.55
C LEU A 43 -1.81 4.17 16.47
N VAL A 44 -2.05 5.46 16.73
CA VAL A 44 -1.69 6.54 15.79
C VAL A 44 -0.18 6.61 15.62
N ASP A 45 0.59 6.50 16.71
CA ASP A 45 2.06 6.47 16.65
C ASP A 45 2.56 5.29 15.81
N PHE A 46 1.96 4.11 15.96
CA PHE A 46 2.35 2.93 15.18
C PHE A 46 1.98 3.05 13.71
N VAL A 47 0.86 3.70 13.38
CA VAL A 47 0.52 4.03 11.99
C VAL A 47 1.60 4.97 11.40
N ALA A 48 1.97 6.01 12.14
CA ALA A 48 3.01 6.95 11.69
C ALA A 48 4.37 6.27 11.49
N LEU A 49 4.78 5.41 12.42
CA LEU A 49 6.01 4.61 12.28
C LEU A 49 5.94 3.63 11.12
N SER A 50 4.80 3.01 10.89
CA SER A 50 4.62 2.02 9.83
C SER A 50 4.64 2.63 8.43
N GLU A 51 4.12 3.85 8.27
CA GLU A 51 4.20 4.63 7.03
C GLU A 51 5.60 5.23 6.81
N SER A 52 6.31 5.57 7.90
CA SER A 52 7.68 6.10 7.83
C SER A 52 8.72 5.03 7.51
N THR A 53 8.41 3.77 7.80
CA THR A 53 9.31 2.63 7.55
C THR A 53 9.01 1.99 6.20
N PRO A 54 10.04 1.59 5.42
CA PRO A 54 9.82 0.94 4.14
C PRO A 54 9.18 -0.44 4.37
N GLY A 55 8.05 -0.70 3.71
CA GLY A 55 7.40 -2.01 3.72
C GLY A 55 5.89 -1.94 3.62
N PRO A 56 5.20 -3.09 3.61
CA PRO A 56 3.76 -3.13 3.68
C PRO A 56 3.29 -2.64 5.06
N LEU A 57 2.44 -1.61 5.08
CA LEU A 57 1.81 -1.05 6.29
C LEU A 57 1.30 -2.15 7.23
N ALA A 58 0.65 -3.17 6.65
CA ALA A 58 0.13 -4.34 7.34
C ALA A 58 1.14 -5.07 8.22
N VAL A 59 2.30 -5.36 7.65
CA VAL A 59 3.36 -6.15 8.28
C VAL A 59 4.06 -5.31 9.34
N ASN A 60 4.31 -4.03 9.04
CA ASN A 60 4.93 -3.09 9.96
C ASN A 60 4.03 -2.89 11.20
N MET A 61 2.74 -2.64 11.00
CA MET A 61 1.76 -2.52 12.08
C MET A 61 1.70 -3.78 12.95
N ALA A 62 1.60 -4.96 12.34
CA ALA A 62 1.60 -6.23 13.07
C ALA A 62 2.88 -6.42 13.90
N THR A 63 4.03 -6.02 13.33
CA THR A 63 5.32 -6.07 14.02
C THR A 63 5.32 -5.17 15.24
N PHE A 64 4.92 -3.89 15.11
CA PHE A 64 4.96 -2.93 16.22
C PHE A 64 3.94 -3.25 17.31
N VAL A 65 2.71 -3.61 16.94
CA VAL A 65 1.70 -4.10 17.89
C VAL A 65 2.24 -5.34 18.62
N GLY A 66 2.83 -6.29 17.88
CA GLY A 66 3.40 -7.49 18.46
C GLY A 66 4.56 -7.21 19.43
N ILE A 67 5.46 -6.28 19.11
CA ILE A 67 6.53 -5.83 20.01
C ILE A 67 5.93 -5.27 21.30
N ARG A 68 4.90 -4.44 21.18
CA ARG A 68 4.27 -3.78 22.34
C ARG A 68 3.52 -4.75 23.25
N THR A 69 2.88 -5.78 22.68
CA THR A 69 2.09 -6.77 23.43
C THR A 69 2.93 -7.90 24.01
N GLY A 70 3.96 -8.36 23.29
CA GLY A 70 4.70 -9.60 23.63
C GLY A 70 6.21 -9.54 23.39
N GLY A 71 6.78 -8.35 23.25
CA GLY A 71 8.19 -8.15 22.93
C GLY A 71 8.55 -8.74 21.57
N ILE A 72 9.82 -9.10 21.39
CA ILE A 72 10.34 -9.64 20.13
C ILE A 72 9.56 -10.89 19.67
N LEU A 73 9.17 -11.76 20.60
CA LEU A 73 8.37 -12.94 20.27
C LEU A 73 6.97 -12.57 19.79
N GLY A 74 6.34 -11.57 20.41
CA GLY A 74 5.06 -11.03 19.93
C GLY A 74 5.18 -10.45 18.53
N ALA A 75 6.27 -9.76 18.22
CA ALA A 75 6.55 -9.23 16.88
C ALA A 75 6.55 -10.31 15.81
N ILE A 76 7.32 -11.39 16.06
CA ILE A 76 7.44 -12.53 15.16
C ILE A 76 6.08 -13.20 14.98
N ILE A 77 5.36 -13.43 16.08
CA ILE A 77 4.10 -14.17 16.07
C ILE A 77 2.98 -13.37 15.37
N ALA A 78 2.84 -12.07 15.65
CA ALA A 78 1.86 -11.21 14.98
C ALA A 78 2.15 -11.10 13.48
N THR A 79 3.44 -10.94 13.12
CA THR A 79 3.87 -10.86 11.71
C THR A 79 3.62 -12.16 10.96
N LEU A 80 3.94 -13.31 11.58
CA LEU A 80 3.62 -14.60 10.97
C LEU A 80 2.11 -14.80 10.85
N GLY A 81 1.34 -14.43 11.88
CA GLY A 81 -0.12 -14.48 11.86
C GLY A 81 -0.69 -13.75 10.65
N ILE A 82 -0.28 -12.50 10.42
CA ILE A 82 -0.85 -11.69 9.34
C ILE A 82 -0.42 -12.15 7.93
N VAL A 83 0.81 -12.65 7.78
CA VAL A 83 1.34 -13.06 6.46
C VAL A 83 0.90 -14.46 6.06
N LEU A 84 0.73 -15.37 7.02
CA LEU A 84 0.50 -16.80 6.76
C LEU A 84 -0.73 -17.09 5.87
N PRO A 85 -1.91 -16.45 6.04
CA PRO A 85 -3.08 -16.72 5.21
C PRO A 85 -2.80 -16.41 3.73
N SER A 86 -2.25 -15.23 3.46
CA SER A 86 -1.90 -14.79 2.10
C SER A 86 -0.83 -15.70 1.48
N PHE A 87 0.16 -16.10 2.28
CA PHE A 87 1.21 -17.01 1.84
C PHE A 87 0.65 -18.37 1.41
N ILE A 88 -0.24 -18.97 2.23
CA ILE A 88 -0.88 -20.25 1.92
C ILE A 88 -1.74 -20.14 0.65
N ILE A 89 -2.55 -19.08 0.55
CA ILE A 89 -3.42 -18.85 -0.62
C ILE A 89 -2.58 -18.76 -1.90
N ILE A 90 -1.49 -17.99 -1.88
CA ILE A 90 -0.59 -17.84 -3.04
C ILE A 90 0.03 -19.18 -3.43
N LEU A 91 0.48 -20.00 -2.46
CA LEU A 91 1.05 -21.32 -2.76
C LEU A 91 0.03 -22.27 -3.42
N ILE A 92 -1.22 -22.23 -2.95
CA ILE A 92 -2.31 -23.03 -3.56
C ILE A 92 -2.56 -22.56 -4.99
N ILE A 93 -2.68 -21.25 -5.20
CA ILE A 93 -2.88 -20.66 -6.54
C ILE A 93 -1.70 -21.01 -7.46
N ALA A 94 -0.46 -20.91 -6.99
CA ALA A 94 0.73 -21.23 -7.76
C ALA A 94 0.74 -22.70 -8.22
N LYS A 95 0.43 -23.64 -7.31
CA LYS A 95 0.33 -25.06 -7.67
C LYS A 95 -0.78 -25.32 -8.70
N CYS A 96 -1.95 -24.70 -8.53
CA CYS A 96 -3.02 -24.79 -9.51
C CYS A 96 -2.60 -24.19 -10.86
N PHE A 97 -1.95 -23.03 -10.84
CA PHE A 97 -1.47 -22.37 -12.03
C PHE A 97 -0.48 -23.25 -12.80
N GLU A 98 0.51 -23.85 -12.15
CA GLU A 98 1.48 -24.74 -12.81
C GLU A 98 0.81 -25.95 -13.47
N LYS A 99 -0.18 -26.55 -12.80
CA LYS A 99 -0.95 -27.68 -13.32
C LYS A 99 -1.77 -27.31 -14.55
N TYR A 100 -2.38 -26.12 -14.56
CA TYR A 100 -3.35 -25.71 -15.58
C TYR A 100 -2.81 -24.65 -16.56
N LYS A 101 -1.52 -24.27 -16.51
CA LYS A 101 -0.93 -23.21 -17.35
C LYS A 101 -1.10 -23.42 -18.86
N LYS A 102 -1.21 -24.67 -19.31
CA LYS A 102 -1.42 -25.03 -20.73
C LYS A 102 -2.89 -24.94 -21.16
N SER A 103 -3.82 -24.78 -20.21
CA SER A 103 -5.24 -24.62 -20.52
C SER A 103 -5.52 -23.24 -21.12
N LYS A 104 -6.31 -23.21 -22.19
CA LYS A 104 -6.78 -21.96 -22.82
C LYS A 104 -7.53 -21.06 -21.82
N ALA A 105 -8.25 -21.65 -20.86
CA ALA A 105 -9.00 -20.90 -19.86
C ALA A 105 -8.07 -20.10 -18.93
N VAL A 106 -7.01 -20.72 -18.41
CA VAL A 106 -6.04 -20.05 -17.52
C VAL A 106 -5.25 -19.00 -18.30
N GLY A 107 -4.83 -19.30 -19.53
CA GLY A 107 -4.22 -18.31 -20.42
C GLY A 107 -5.12 -17.09 -20.65
N GLY A 108 -6.41 -17.33 -20.90
CA GLY A 108 -7.43 -16.29 -21.03
C GLY A 108 -7.56 -15.42 -19.77
N ILE A 109 -7.68 -16.02 -18.60
CA ILE A 109 -7.75 -15.30 -17.31
C ILE A 109 -6.51 -14.43 -17.11
N MET A 110 -5.31 -14.98 -17.32
CA MET A 110 -4.07 -14.21 -17.19
C MET A 110 -3.98 -13.05 -18.19
N SER A 111 -4.49 -13.26 -19.41
CA SER A 111 -4.52 -12.23 -20.45
C SER A 111 -5.48 -11.08 -20.10
N GLY A 112 -6.59 -11.37 -19.42
CA GLY A 112 -7.52 -10.36 -18.92
C GLY A 112 -7.04 -9.69 -17.63
N LEU A 113 -6.31 -10.42 -16.77
CA LEU A 113 -5.80 -9.90 -15.51
C LEU A 113 -4.80 -8.76 -15.72
N LYS A 114 -3.90 -8.87 -16.72
CA LYS A 114 -2.90 -7.84 -17.03
C LYS A 114 -3.52 -6.45 -17.30
N PRO A 115 -4.43 -6.27 -18.28
CA PRO A 115 -5.05 -4.98 -18.53
C PRO A 115 -5.99 -4.54 -17.40
N ALA A 116 -6.63 -5.47 -16.68
CA ALA A 116 -7.45 -5.13 -15.51
C ALA A 116 -6.60 -4.50 -14.40
N VAL A 117 -5.42 -5.06 -14.09
CA VAL A 117 -4.49 -4.48 -13.12
C VAL A 117 -4.00 -3.10 -13.56
N VAL A 118 -3.65 -2.93 -14.84
CA VAL A 118 -3.28 -1.62 -15.40
C VAL A 118 -4.42 -0.61 -15.25
N GLY A 119 -5.66 -1.03 -15.55
CA GLY A 119 -6.85 -0.19 -15.38
C GLY A 119 -7.11 0.20 -13.93
N MET A 120 -6.95 -0.72 -12.98
CA MET A 120 -7.08 -0.43 -11.55
C MET A 120 -6.02 0.56 -11.05
N ILE A 121 -4.76 0.38 -11.47
CA ILE A 121 -3.67 1.31 -11.14
C ILE A 121 -3.97 2.69 -11.75
N GLY A 122 -4.43 2.73 -13.01
CA GLY A 122 -4.84 3.97 -13.67
C GLY A 122 -6.01 4.67 -12.98
N ALA A 123 -7.01 3.91 -12.52
CA ALA A 123 -8.13 4.44 -11.77
C ALA A 123 -7.68 5.04 -10.43
N ALA A 124 -6.78 4.37 -9.71
CA ALA A 124 -6.19 4.89 -8.48
C ALA A 124 -5.41 6.19 -8.74
N PHE A 125 -4.61 6.24 -9.81
CA PHE A 125 -3.90 7.45 -10.23
C PHE A 125 -4.86 8.62 -10.52
N ILE A 126 -5.93 8.38 -11.30
CA ILE A 126 -6.93 9.40 -11.61
C ILE A 126 -7.65 9.87 -10.34
N SER A 127 -7.97 8.96 -9.41
CA SER A 127 -8.61 9.28 -8.14
C SER A 127 -7.76 10.27 -7.34
N VAL A 128 -6.48 9.95 -7.13
CA VAL A 128 -5.53 10.83 -6.43
C VAL A 128 -5.35 12.16 -7.15
N ALA A 129 -5.19 12.14 -8.48
CA ALA A 129 -5.05 13.37 -9.27
C ALA A 129 -6.28 14.29 -9.16
N ARG A 130 -7.50 13.74 -9.11
CA ARG A 130 -8.72 14.50 -8.89
C ARG A 130 -8.76 15.15 -7.53
N THR A 131 -8.38 14.42 -6.48
CA THR A 131 -8.33 14.95 -5.11
C THR A 131 -7.32 16.09 -4.97
N VAL A 132 -6.19 16.03 -5.68
CA VAL A 132 -5.14 17.07 -5.60
C VAL A 132 -5.47 18.30 -6.45
N PHE A 133 -5.90 18.12 -7.70
CA PHE A 133 -6.01 19.24 -8.66
C PHE A 133 -7.44 19.70 -8.95
N PHE A 134 -8.46 18.88 -8.67
CA PHE A 134 -9.84 19.10 -9.10
C PHE A 134 -10.84 18.98 -7.94
N LEU A 135 -10.52 19.61 -6.80
CA LEU A 135 -11.30 19.58 -5.55
C LEU A 135 -12.78 20.00 -5.73
N SER A 136 -13.06 20.94 -6.62
CA SER A 136 -14.41 21.51 -6.86
C SER A 136 -15.02 21.08 -8.20
N GLY A 137 -14.49 20.03 -8.84
CA GLY A 137 -14.85 19.60 -10.19
C GLY A 137 -13.83 20.04 -11.26
N ILE A 138 -14.10 19.76 -12.53
CA ILE A 138 -13.23 20.17 -13.64
C ILE A 138 -13.40 21.69 -13.85
N SER A 139 -12.69 22.48 -13.06
CA SER A 139 -12.65 23.93 -13.16
C SER A 139 -11.51 24.36 -14.09
N VAL A 140 -11.74 25.34 -14.96
CA VAL A 140 -10.71 25.87 -15.89
C VAL A 140 -9.51 26.46 -15.12
N SER A 141 -9.71 26.89 -13.87
CA SER A 141 -8.65 27.39 -12.98
C SER A 141 -7.57 26.37 -12.63
N ALA A 142 -7.86 25.06 -12.66
CA ALA A 142 -6.86 24.02 -12.43
C ALA A 142 -5.76 24.04 -13.49
N PHE A 143 -6.13 24.32 -14.75
CA PHE A 143 -5.21 24.45 -15.89
C PHE A 143 -4.41 25.76 -15.87
N SER A 144 -4.83 26.75 -15.07
CA SER A 144 -4.08 28.01 -14.87
C SER A 144 -3.06 27.91 -13.73
N SER A 145 -3.11 26.84 -12.92
CA SER A 145 -2.20 26.68 -11.79
C SER A 145 -0.80 26.25 -12.24
N ALA A 146 0.24 26.92 -11.75
CA ALA A 146 1.63 26.56 -12.03
C ALA A 146 1.94 25.11 -11.57
N GLY A 147 1.34 24.68 -10.46
CA GLY A 147 1.46 23.31 -9.94
C GLY A 147 1.00 22.22 -10.91
N PHE A 148 -0.08 22.46 -11.67
CA PHE A 148 -0.56 21.50 -12.68
C PHE A 148 0.43 21.33 -13.83
N TRP A 149 1.02 22.42 -14.32
CA TRP A 149 2.03 22.37 -15.40
C TRP A 149 3.34 21.74 -14.94
N ILE A 150 3.77 21.99 -13.70
CA ILE A 150 4.94 21.33 -13.10
C ILE A 150 4.70 19.83 -12.97
N PHE A 151 3.52 19.43 -12.49
CA PHE A 151 3.12 18.04 -12.44
C PHE A 151 3.13 17.39 -13.83
N LEU A 152 2.55 18.05 -14.84
CA LEU A 152 2.50 17.52 -16.21
C LEU A 152 3.91 17.36 -16.80
N GLY A 153 4.79 18.34 -16.57
CA GLY A 153 6.20 18.28 -16.97
C GLY A 153 6.96 17.15 -16.27
N LEU A 154 6.80 17.01 -14.95
CA LEU A 154 7.37 15.91 -14.17
C LEU A 154 6.86 14.55 -14.65
N PHE A 155 5.56 14.42 -14.88
CA PHE A 155 4.94 13.19 -15.38
C PHE A 155 5.47 12.83 -16.78
N ALA A 156 5.61 13.79 -17.68
CA ALA A 156 6.20 13.56 -19.00
C ALA A 156 7.67 13.12 -18.91
N VAL A 157 8.49 13.82 -18.11
CA VAL A 157 9.92 13.49 -17.94
C VAL A 157 10.09 12.10 -17.33
N THR A 158 9.36 11.80 -16.26
CA THR A 158 9.44 10.49 -15.59
C THR A 158 8.95 9.35 -16.47
N THR A 159 7.89 9.58 -17.26
CA THR A 159 7.39 8.61 -18.25
C THR A 159 8.44 8.32 -19.32
N VAL A 160 9.08 9.35 -19.88
CA VAL A 160 10.17 9.18 -20.86
C VAL A 160 11.36 8.44 -20.26
N LEU A 161 11.74 8.76 -19.03
CA LEU A 161 12.83 8.07 -18.32
C LEU A 161 12.48 6.60 -18.02
N ALA A 162 11.21 6.30 -17.73
CA ALA A 162 10.72 4.94 -17.55
C ALA A 162 10.82 4.13 -18.86
N PHE A 163 10.44 4.71 -20.01
CA PHE A 163 10.61 4.07 -21.32
C PHE A 163 12.08 3.84 -21.68
N LYS A 164 12.98 4.71 -21.21
CA LYS A 164 14.45 4.53 -21.34
C LYS A 164 15.03 3.50 -20.36
N LYS A 165 14.21 2.77 -19.60
CA LYS A 165 14.62 1.74 -18.63
C LYS A 165 15.58 2.25 -17.55
N VAL A 166 15.47 3.52 -17.17
CA VAL A 166 16.24 4.07 -16.06
C VAL A 166 15.79 3.41 -14.75
N HIS A 167 16.73 3.17 -13.84
CA HIS A 167 16.44 2.53 -12.55
C HIS A 167 15.37 3.32 -11.77
N PRO A 168 14.29 2.69 -11.28
CA PRO A 168 13.18 3.36 -10.60
C PRO A 168 13.61 4.26 -9.44
N ILE A 169 14.59 3.82 -8.64
CA ILE A 169 15.15 4.63 -7.53
C ILE A 169 15.65 6.00 -8.03
N LYS A 170 16.34 6.07 -9.18
CA LYS A 170 16.83 7.35 -9.72
C LYS A 170 15.68 8.26 -10.13
N ILE A 171 14.60 7.68 -10.68
CA ILE A 171 13.39 8.41 -11.07
C ILE A 171 12.71 9.00 -9.83
N ILE A 172 12.60 8.22 -8.74
CA ILE A 172 12.01 8.67 -7.47
C ILE A 172 12.82 9.83 -6.89
N ILE A 173 14.15 9.69 -6.78
CA ILE A 173 15.02 10.74 -6.23
C ILE A 173 14.93 12.01 -7.08
N LEU A 174 15.00 11.89 -8.42
CA LEU A 174 14.89 13.03 -9.32
C LEU A 174 13.55 13.75 -9.16
N SER A 175 12.45 13.01 -9.07
CA SER A 175 11.11 13.56 -8.88
C SER A 175 10.97 14.28 -7.54
N ALA A 176 11.54 13.72 -6.47
CA ALA A 176 11.55 14.34 -5.15
C ALA A 176 12.35 15.65 -5.13
N VAL A 177 13.55 15.67 -5.73
CA VAL A 177 14.39 16.87 -5.81
C VAL A 177 13.70 17.98 -6.61
N ILE A 178 13.12 17.66 -7.76
CA ILE A 178 12.39 18.64 -8.58
C ILE A 178 11.13 19.13 -7.85
N GLY A 179 10.39 18.24 -7.20
CA GLY A 179 9.19 18.59 -6.44
C GLY A 179 9.48 19.55 -5.29
N VAL A 180 10.51 19.26 -4.49
CA VAL A 180 10.94 20.13 -3.37
C VAL A 180 11.44 21.47 -3.91
N GLY A 181 12.28 21.46 -4.95
CA GLY A 181 12.79 22.69 -5.57
C GLY A 181 11.69 23.59 -6.12
N ALA A 182 10.68 23.00 -6.77
CA ALA A 182 9.51 23.72 -7.28
C ALA A 182 8.63 24.27 -6.16
N GLY A 183 8.41 23.51 -5.07
CA GLY A 183 7.64 23.96 -3.91
C GLY A 183 8.26 25.18 -3.23
N TYR A 184 9.55 25.10 -2.87
CA TYR A 184 10.27 26.22 -2.24
C TYR A 184 10.47 27.42 -3.18
N GLY A 185 10.67 27.18 -4.48
CA GLY A 185 10.96 28.24 -5.45
C GLY A 185 9.73 29.01 -5.94
N LEU A 186 8.54 28.39 -5.94
CA LEU A 186 7.31 28.99 -6.47
C LEU A 186 6.26 29.28 -5.39
N GLY A 187 6.55 29.01 -4.11
CA GLY A 187 5.66 29.27 -2.99
C GLY A 187 4.36 28.45 -3.03
N LEU A 188 4.45 27.24 -3.60
CA LEU A 188 3.36 26.25 -3.67
C LEU A 188 3.28 25.42 -2.39
#